data_AF-A0A9R0EQ92-F1
#
_entry.id   AF-A0A9R0EQ92-F1
#
_cell.length_a   1.000
_cell.length_b   1.000
_cell.length_c   1.000
_cell.angle_alpha   90.00
_cell.angle_beta   90.00
_cell.angle_gamma   90.00
#
_symmetry.space_group_name_H-M   'P 1'
#
loop_
_entity.id
_entity.type
_entity.pdbx_description
1 polymer ?
#
loop_
_entity_poly.entity_id
_entity_poly.type
_entity_poly.pdbx_seq_one_letter_code
_entity_poly.pdbx_strand_id
1 'polypeptide(L)'
;MSCARGLCTAEKIFIFINIAFAMYSGALLATAARLAWDPSTYTWFRFLCAAQYRVSAAYVFAAGVWLAALVYLAAAAAQRSAAHCLHVYAAGVVCLAVSEVGYGAWMGASLAAWWRSAPQAELARRGMDLLHDFKPALLAVERYRDVARPLYDMIEEVEREAPNNAYVIIVFGVLGVVLQVAAFVMARRLAARARRAPACAPPEKEGAVCAVSAADDDSDCNDAERPPPGWRKKANLRMYTILDKIF
;
A
#
# COMPACT_ATOMS: atom_id res chain seq x y z
N MET A 1 18.28 24.88 -23.26
CA MET A 1 18.65 23.54 -22.74
C MET A 1 18.13 23.21 -21.32
N SER A 2 17.62 24.17 -20.53
CA SER A 2 17.12 23.89 -19.15
C SER A 2 15.78 23.12 -19.09
N CYS A 3 14.92 23.23 -20.11
CA CYS A 3 13.61 22.56 -20.14
C CYS A 3 13.68 21.02 -20.13
N ALA A 4 14.70 20.41 -20.74
CA ALA A 4 14.80 18.95 -20.85
C ALA A 4 15.20 18.27 -19.52
N ARG A 5 16.03 18.93 -18.69
CA ARG A 5 16.43 18.38 -17.38
C ARG A 5 15.26 18.27 -16.41
N GLY A 6 14.37 19.27 -16.39
CA GLY A 6 13.17 19.26 -15.54
C GLY A 6 12.07 18.27 -15.98
N LEU A 7 12.17 17.72 -17.19
CA LEU A 7 11.29 16.68 -17.73
C LEU A 7 11.70 15.30 -17.19
N CYS A 8 12.97 14.94 -17.36
CA CYS A 8 13.51 13.69 -16.82
C CYS A 8 13.39 13.60 -15.30
N THR A 9 13.55 14.72 -14.57
CA THR A 9 13.47 14.68 -13.10
C THR A 9 12.04 14.45 -12.59
N ALA A 10 11.03 15.07 -13.21
CA ALA A 10 9.64 14.91 -12.79
C ALA A 10 9.11 13.48 -13.04
N GLU A 11 9.46 12.89 -14.19
CA GLU A 11 9.11 11.51 -14.52
C GLU A 11 9.79 10.51 -13.58
N LYS A 12 11.09 10.69 -13.30
CA LYS A 12 11.83 9.84 -12.35
C LYS A 12 11.22 9.90 -10.95
N ILE A 13 10.95 11.11 -10.44
CA ILE A 13 10.33 11.29 -9.12
C ILE A 13 8.95 10.63 -9.08
N PHE A 14 8.13 10.78 -10.13
CA PHE A 14 6.83 10.15 -10.22
C PHE A 14 6.91 8.62 -10.17
N ILE A 15 7.89 8.02 -10.85
CA ILE A 15 8.15 6.57 -10.79
C ILE A 15 8.55 6.15 -9.38
N PHE A 16 9.49 6.86 -8.73
CA PHE A 16 9.92 6.54 -7.36
C PHE A 16 8.77 6.60 -6.35
N ILE A 17 7.91 7.62 -6.44
CA ILE A 17 6.73 7.73 -5.58
C ILE A 17 5.80 6.53 -5.77
N ASN A 18 5.57 6.09 -7.01
CA ASN A 18 4.69 4.96 -7.28
C ASN A 18 5.32 3.60 -6.91
N ILE A 19 6.65 3.47 -6.92
CA ILE A 19 7.33 2.32 -6.33
C ILE A 19 7.09 2.29 -4.82
N ALA A 20 7.21 3.43 -4.13
CA ALA A 20 6.88 3.52 -2.71
C ALA A 20 5.40 3.16 -2.45
N PHE A 21 4.46 3.65 -3.26
CA PHE A 21 3.05 3.25 -3.16
C PHE A 21 2.81 1.78 -3.42
N ALA A 22 3.55 1.14 -4.32
CA ALA A 22 3.48 -0.31 -4.52
C ALA A 22 3.92 -1.07 -3.25
N MET A 23 4.98 -0.60 -2.59
CA MET A 23 5.44 -1.18 -1.32
C MET A 23 4.41 -0.97 -0.20
N TYR A 24 3.84 0.24 -0.08
CA TYR A 24 2.77 0.53 0.89
C TYR A 24 1.51 -0.31 0.64
N SER A 25 1.11 -0.47 -0.63
CA SER A 25 0.00 -1.35 -1.01
C SER A 25 0.24 -2.78 -0.53
N GLY A 26 1.43 -3.34 -0.81
CA GLY A 26 1.81 -4.66 -0.35
C GLY A 26 1.79 -4.79 1.17
N ALA A 27 2.30 -3.79 1.89
CA ALA A 27 2.27 -3.75 3.35
C ALA A 27 0.83 -3.72 3.90
N LEU A 28 -0.05 -2.89 3.34
CA LEU A 28 -1.46 -2.82 3.75
C LEU A 28 -2.19 -4.14 3.49
N LEU A 29 -1.97 -4.75 2.32
CA LEU A 29 -2.59 -6.04 1.99
C LEU A 29 -2.08 -7.17 2.89
N ALA A 30 -0.77 -7.19 3.21
CA ALA A 30 -0.21 -8.13 4.16
C ALA A 30 -0.79 -7.93 5.58
N THR A 31 -0.95 -6.67 6.01
CA THR A 31 -1.61 -6.34 7.28
C THR A 31 -3.08 -6.75 7.27
N ALA A 32 -3.83 -6.50 6.20
CA ALA A 32 -5.22 -6.95 6.06
C ALA A 32 -5.34 -8.48 6.11
N ALA A 33 -4.42 -9.20 5.45
CA ALA A 33 -4.37 -10.65 5.50
C ALA A 33 -4.08 -11.14 6.92
N ARG A 34 -3.13 -10.53 7.63
CA ARG A 34 -2.90 -10.83 9.05
C ARG A 34 -4.15 -10.60 9.90
N LEU A 35 -4.82 -9.46 9.72
CA LEU A 35 -6.05 -9.16 10.46
C LEU A 35 -7.15 -10.18 10.17
N ALA A 36 -7.28 -10.68 8.95
CA ALA A 36 -8.31 -11.64 8.58
C ALA A 36 -8.00 -13.08 9.04
N TRP A 37 -6.75 -13.53 8.93
CA TRP A 37 -6.37 -14.95 9.11
C TRP A 37 -5.65 -15.27 10.41
N ASP A 38 -5.09 -14.30 11.12
CA ASP A 38 -4.42 -14.54 12.40
C ASP A 38 -5.34 -14.20 13.59
N PRO A 39 -5.89 -15.21 14.29
CA PRO A 39 -6.77 -14.99 15.42
C PRO A 39 -6.06 -14.43 16.66
N SER A 40 -4.73 -14.53 16.75
CA SER A 40 -3.94 -14.05 17.89
C SER A 40 -3.59 -12.56 17.80
N THR A 41 -3.60 -12.01 16.58
CA THR A 41 -3.28 -10.62 16.30
C THR A 41 -4.41 -9.69 16.76
N TYR A 42 -4.12 -8.76 17.68
CA TYR A 42 -5.06 -7.79 18.27
C TYR A 42 -6.34 -8.39 18.86
N THR A 43 -6.24 -9.56 19.52
CA THR A 43 -7.36 -10.24 20.21
C THR A 43 -8.17 -9.28 21.07
N TRP A 44 -7.51 -8.48 21.91
CA TRP A 44 -8.15 -7.48 22.76
C TRP A 44 -9.00 -6.47 21.98
N PHE A 45 -8.47 -5.94 20.86
CA PHE A 45 -9.19 -4.99 20.02
C PHE A 45 -10.39 -5.64 19.31
N ARG A 46 -10.24 -6.91 18.91
CA ARG A 46 -11.32 -7.71 18.32
C ARG A 46 -12.45 -7.99 19.31
N PHE A 47 -12.14 -8.23 20.58
CA PHE A 47 -13.15 -8.48 21.62
C PHE A 47 -13.82 -7.22 22.13
N LEU A 48 -13.05 -6.18 22.44
CA LEU A 48 -13.56 -4.95 23.04
C LEU A 48 -14.20 -4.00 22.02
N CYS A 49 -13.65 -3.96 20.79
CA CYS A 49 -14.03 -3.03 19.73
C CYS A 49 -14.32 -3.77 18.42
N ALA A 50 -15.18 -4.79 18.46
CA ALA A 50 -15.43 -5.68 17.31
C ALA A 50 -15.88 -4.94 16.04
N ALA A 51 -16.70 -3.90 16.17
CA ALA A 51 -17.16 -3.11 15.03
C ALA A 51 -16.00 -2.31 14.40
N GLN A 52 -15.21 -1.61 15.22
CA GLN A 52 -14.05 -0.84 14.79
C GLN A 52 -13.01 -1.74 14.14
N TYR A 53 -12.76 -2.92 14.71
CA TYR A 53 -11.86 -3.91 14.15
C TYR A 53 -12.31 -4.38 12.75
N ARG A 54 -13.59 -4.73 12.57
CA ARG A 54 -14.11 -5.17 11.25
C ARG A 54 -14.00 -4.07 10.20
N VAL A 55 -14.34 -2.84 10.56
CA VAL A 55 -14.21 -1.69 9.66
C VAL A 55 -12.73 -1.43 9.34
N SER A 56 -11.83 -1.55 10.32
CA SER A 56 -10.38 -1.40 10.10
C SER A 56 -9.84 -2.44 9.13
N ALA A 57 -10.19 -3.72 9.32
CA ALA A 57 -9.75 -4.80 8.45
C ALA A 57 -10.24 -4.59 7.00
N ALA A 58 -11.52 -4.22 6.84
CA ALA A 58 -12.10 -3.93 5.53
C ALA A 58 -11.46 -2.69 4.89
N TYR A 59 -11.24 -1.62 5.66
CA TYR A 59 -10.64 -0.38 5.18
C TYR A 59 -9.20 -0.58 4.74
N VAL A 60 -8.37 -1.24 5.56
CA VAL A 60 -6.96 -1.53 5.23
C VAL A 60 -6.86 -2.37 3.95
N PHE A 61 -7.74 -3.36 3.78
CA PHE A 61 -7.82 -4.13 2.54
C PHE A 61 -8.19 -3.25 1.35
N ALA A 62 -9.28 -2.49 1.45
CA ALA A 62 -9.77 -1.61 0.38
C ALA A 62 -8.73 -0.55 0.00
N ALA A 63 -8.07 0.08 0.97
CA ALA A 63 -7.00 1.04 0.74
C ALA A 63 -5.79 0.39 0.06
N GLY A 64 -5.40 -0.83 0.47
CA GLY A 64 -4.33 -1.59 -0.16
C GLY A 64 -4.62 -1.89 -1.64
N VAL A 65 -5.83 -2.36 -1.95
CA VAL A 65 -6.28 -2.62 -3.34
C VAL A 65 -6.34 -1.31 -4.15
N TRP A 66 -6.86 -0.24 -3.56
CA TRP A 66 -6.95 1.07 -4.22
C TRP A 66 -5.57 1.63 -4.57
N LEU A 67 -4.61 1.54 -3.65
CA LEU A 67 -3.21 1.89 -3.91
C LEU A 67 -2.61 1.06 -5.05
N ALA A 68 -2.87 -0.25 -5.11
CA ALA A 68 -2.42 -1.09 -6.22
C ALA A 68 -3.01 -0.62 -7.57
N ALA A 69 -4.30 -0.28 -7.60
CA ALA A 69 -4.96 0.25 -8.78
C ALA A 69 -4.38 1.61 -9.21
N LEU A 70 -4.03 2.49 -8.27
CA LEU A 70 -3.35 3.74 -8.53
C LEU A 70 -1.96 3.53 -9.14
N VAL A 71 -1.19 2.58 -8.62
CA VAL A 71 0.14 2.22 -9.17
C VAL A 71 0.00 1.71 -10.60
N TYR A 72 -1.01 0.87 -10.87
CA TYR A 72 -1.30 0.40 -12.23
C TYR A 72 -1.65 1.56 -13.17
N LEU A 73 -2.50 2.49 -12.74
CA LEU A 73 -2.84 3.69 -13.50
C LEU A 73 -1.62 4.57 -13.76
N ALA A 74 -0.70 4.69 -12.81
CA ALA A 74 0.55 5.42 -12.98
C ALA A 74 1.46 4.76 -14.04
N ALA A 75 1.57 3.43 -14.01
CA ALA A 75 2.32 2.67 -15.01
C ALA A 75 1.70 2.83 -16.42
N ALA A 76 0.37 2.77 -16.52
CA ALA A 76 -0.34 2.99 -17.79
C ALA A 76 -0.13 4.43 -18.31
N ALA A 77 -0.15 5.43 -17.42
CA ALA A 77 0.10 6.82 -17.77
C ALA A 77 1.54 7.05 -18.28
N ALA A 78 2.52 6.33 -17.73
CA ALA A 78 3.92 6.40 -18.16
C ALA A 78 4.14 5.79 -19.56
N GLN A 79 3.41 4.74 -19.92
CA GLN A 79 3.57 4.06 -21.21
C GLN A 79 2.87 4.77 -22.38
N ARG A 80 1.68 5.36 -22.15
CA ARG A 80 0.82 5.90 -23.21
C ARG A 80 0.73 7.43 -23.23
N SER A 81 1.50 8.12 -22.38
CA SER A 81 1.48 9.59 -22.18
C SER A 81 0.08 10.20 -22.06
N ALA A 82 -0.88 9.43 -21.56
CA ALA A 82 -2.29 9.79 -21.57
C ALA A 82 -2.61 10.78 -20.44
N ALA A 83 -2.86 12.04 -20.81
CA ALA A 83 -3.27 13.08 -19.86
C ALA A 83 -4.48 12.63 -19.03
N HIS A 84 -5.45 11.93 -19.64
CA HIS A 84 -6.63 11.44 -18.94
C HIS A 84 -6.28 10.48 -17.78
N CYS A 85 -5.34 9.55 -17.99
CA CYS A 85 -4.86 8.64 -16.94
C CYS A 85 -4.23 9.39 -15.77
N LEU A 86 -3.46 10.46 -16.03
CA LEU A 86 -2.87 11.30 -14.97
C LEU A 86 -3.94 12.08 -14.18
N HIS A 87 -5.04 12.49 -14.82
CA HIS A 87 -6.16 13.12 -14.14
C HIS A 87 -6.93 12.14 -13.25
N VAL A 88 -7.21 10.93 -13.76
CA VAL A 88 -7.86 9.86 -12.98
C VAL A 88 -6.99 9.45 -11.79
N TYR A 89 -5.68 9.30 -12.01
CA TYR A 89 -4.71 9.04 -10.94
C TYR A 89 -4.75 10.15 -9.87
N ALA A 90 -4.67 11.41 -10.27
CA ALA A 90 -4.68 12.54 -9.33
C ALA A 90 -6.01 12.59 -8.53
N ALA A 91 -7.14 12.35 -9.18
CA ALA A 91 -8.43 12.26 -8.51
C ALA A 91 -8.48 11.09 -7.52
N GLY A 92 -7.92 9.94 -7.89
CA GLY A 92 -7.89 8.77 -7.02
C GLY A 92 -6.95 8.92 -5.82
N VAL A 93 -5.83 9.65 -5.95
CA VAL A 93 -4.97 10.04 -4.82
C VAL A 93 -5.71 10.96 -3.85
N VAL A 94 -6.46 11.95 -4.37
CA VAL A 94 -7.28 12.84 -3.52
C VAL A 94 -8.39 12.06 -2.81
N CYS A 95 -9.05 11.15 -3.53
CA CYS A 95 -10.07 10.27 -2.96
C CYS A 95 -9.50 9.46 -1.78
N LEU A 96 -8.31 8.87 -1.95
CA LEU A 96 -7.60 8.13 -0.90
C LEU A 96 -7.26 9.03 0.30
N ALA A 97 -6.73 10.22 0.06
CA ALA A 97 -6.37 11.16 1.13
C ALA A 97 -7.61 11.56 1.96
N VAL A 98 -8.72 11.88 1.28
CA VAL A 98 -10.00 12.22 1.95
C VAL A 98 -10.54 11.01 2.72
N SER A 99 -10.47 9.80 2.16
CA SER A 99 -10.93 8.60 2.86
C SER A 99 -10.08 8.29 4.09
N GLU A 100 -8.77 8.51 4.05
CA GLU A 100 -7.87 8.30 5.20
C GLU A 100 -8.16 9.28 6.33
N VAL A 101 -8.35 10.56 6.01
CA VAL A 101 -8.73 11.57 7.00
C VAL A 101 -10.10 11.26 7.58
N GLY A 102 -11.08 10.92 6.73
CA GLY A 102 -12.43 10.55 7.16
C GLY A 102 -12.45 9.31 8.04
N TYR A 103 -11.70 8.28 7.66
CA TYR A 103 -11.54 7.06 8.44
C TYR A 103 -10.84 7.33 9.78
N GLY A 104 -9.75 8.10 9.79
CA GLY A 104 -9.04 8.47 11.00
C GLY A 104 -9.90 9.26 11.98
N ALA A 105 -10.65 10.26 11.47
CA ALA A 105 -11.59 11.03 12.28
C ALA A 105 -12.72 10.16 12.83
N TRP A 106 -13.30 9.29 12.00
CA TRP A 106 -14.33 8.35 12.43
C TRP A 106 -13.81 7.37 13.48
N MET A 107 -12.60 6.82 13.30
CA MET A 107 -11.98 5.90 14.26
C MET A 107 -11.75 6.58 15.61
N GLY A 108 -11.17 7.79 15.61
CA GLY A 108 -10.95 8.57 16.82
C GLY A 108 -12.25 8.90 17.55
N ALA A 109 -13.27 9.36 16.83
CA ALA A 109 -14.58 9.66 17.40
C ALA A 109 -15.27 8.40 17.93
N SER A 110 -15.20 7.29 17.20
CA SER A 110 -15.81 6.01 17.58
C SER A 110 -15.14 5.40 18.80
N LEU A 111 -13.82 5.49 18.92
CA LEU A 111 -13.09 5.05 20.11
C LEU A 111 -13.36 5.97 21.30
N ALA A 112 -13.41 7.28 21.11
CA ALA A 112 -13.74 8.22 22.18
C ALA A 112 -15.19 8.07 22.67
N ALA A 113 -16.12 7.73 21.78
CA ALA A 113 -17.50 7.43 22.13
C ALA A 113 -17.58 6.08 22.86
N TRP A 114 -16.99 5.03 22.30
CA TRP A 114 -16.91 3.71 22.93
C TRP A 114 -16.31 3.80 24.33
N TRP A 115 -15.19 4.53 24.47
CA TRP A 115 -14.54 4.74 25.76
C TRP A 115 -15.52 5.30 26.79
N ARG A 116 -16.35 6.27 26.41
CA ARG A 116 -17.27 6.97 27.33
C ARG A 116 -18.53 6.18 27.66
N SER A 117 -19.11 5.45 26.70
CA SER A 117 -20.47 4.92 26.83
C SER A 117 -20.59 3.40 26.81
N ALA A 118 -19.55 2.65 26.43
CA ALA A 118 -19.67 1.20 26.31
C ALA A 118 -19.48 0.50 27.66
N PRO A 119 -20.33 -0.47 28.03
CA PRO A 119 -20.15 -1.25 29.26
C PRO A 119 -18.85 -2.08 29.24
N GLN A 120 -18.39 -2.48 28.05
CA GLN A 120 -17.10 -3.15 27.83
C GLN A 120 -15.91 -2.22 28.09
N ALA A 121 -16.06 -0.91 27.91
CA ALA A 121 -15.04 0.05 28.27
C ALA A 121 -14.91 0.20 29.79
N GLU A 122 -15.97 -0.05 30.55
CA GLU A 122 -15.89 -0.10 32.01
C GLU A 122 -15.11 -1.32 32.50
N LEU A 123 -15.28 -2.48 31.84
CA LEU A 123 -14.41 -3.65 32.04
C LEU A 123 -12.94 -3.34 31.72
N ALA A 124 -12.68 -2.62 30.62
CA ALA A 124 -11.33 -2.21 30.25
C ALA A 124 -10.72 -1.23 31.27
N ARG A 125 -11.48 -0.24 31.77
CA ARG A 125 -11.04 0.69 32.82
C ARG A 125 -10.73 -0.04 34.12
N ARG A 126 -11.68 -0.86 34.61
CA ARG A 126 -11.46 -1.68 35.81
C ARG A 126 -10.30 -2.65 35.62
N GLY A 127 -10.09 -3.17 34.41
CA GLY A 127 -8.94 -4.02 34.09
C GLY A 127 -7.61 -3.27 34.11
N MET A 128 -7.56 -2.01 33.65
CA MET A 128 -6.37 -1.16 33.77
C MET A 128 -6.07 -0.82 35.23
N ASP A 129 -7.10 -0.53 36.03
CA ASP A 129 -6.96 -0.28 37.47
C ASP A 129 -6.48 -1.55 38.18
N LEU A 130 -7.08 -2.71 37.85
CA LEU A 130 -6.63 -4.00 38.37
C LEU A 130 -5.19 -4.29 37.98
N LEU A 131 -4.77 -3.99 36.74
CA LEU A 131 -3.38 -4.20 36.30
C LEU A 131 -2.39 -3.37 37.11
N HIS A 132 -2.76 -2.16 37.54
CA HIS A 132 -1.93 -1.34 38.43
C HIS A 132 -1.78 -1.98 39.80
N ASP A 133 -2.84 -2.58 40.34
CA ASP A 133 -2.82 -3.27 41.64
C ASP A 133 -2.24 -4.70 41.55
N PHE A 134 -2.33 -5.34 40.39
CA PHE A 134 -1.90 -6.72 40.17
C PHE A 134 -0.40 -6.84 39.96
N LYS A 135 0.26 -5.83 39.36
CA LYS A 135 1.72 -5.77 39.22
C LYS A 135 2.46 -5.93 40.56
N PRO A 136 2.17 -5.15 41.62
CA PRO A 136 2.82 -5.33 42.92
C PRO A 136 2.39 -6.64 43.60
N ALA A 137 1.16 -7.11 43.39
CA ALA A 137 0.69 -8.38 43.93
C ALA A 137 1.40 -9.61 43.30
N LEU A 138 1.68 -9.58 41.99
CA LEU A 138 2.46 -10.61 41.30
C LEU A 138 3.88 -10.74 41.86
N LEU A 139 4.49 -9.62 42.25
CA LEU A 139 5.82 -9.59 42.87
C LEU A 139 5.80 -10.12 44.33
N ALA A 140 4.66 -10.03 45.01
CA ALA A 140 4.50 -10.49 46.39
C ALA A 140 4.24 -12.00 46.52
N VAL A 141 3.82 -12.67 45.45
CA VAL A 141 3.50 -14.12 45.47
C VAL A 141 4.76 -14.94 45.15
N GLU A 142 5.63 -15.12 46.14
CA GLU A 142 6.85 -15.96 46.02
C GLU A 142 6.55 -17.40 45.60
N ARG A 143 5.37 -17.92 45.97
CA ARG A 143 4.96 -19.31 45.71
C ARG A 143 4.75 -19.64 44.22
N TYR A 144 4.49 -18.64 43.37
CA TYR A 144 4.27 -18.83 41.92
C TYR A 144 5.23 -18.00 41.07
N ARG A 145 6.41 -17.68 41.62
CA ARG A 145 7.41 -16.80 41.00
C ARG A 145 7.78 -17.21 39.57
N ASP A 146 7.81 -18.51 39.28
CA ASP A 146 8.16 -19.05 37.96
C ASP A 146 7.13 -18.73 36.87
N VAL A 147 5.87 -18.46 37.25
CA VAL A 147 4.78 -18.08 36.33
C VAL A 147 4.51 -16.58 36.39
N ALA A 148 4.65 -15.97 37.56
CA ALA A 148 4.42 -14.55 37.77
C ALA A 148 5.44 -13.67 37.04
N ARG A 149 6.71 -14.11 36.97
CA ARG A 149 7.79 -13.32 36.37
C ARG A 149 7.68 -13.21 34.85
N PRO A 150 7.44 -14.30 34.07
CA PRO A 150 7.18 -14.17 32.63
C PRO A 150 5.95 -13.32 32.30
N LEU A 151 4.89 -13.41 33.12
CA LEU A 151 3.69 -12.59 32.95
C LEU A 151 3.95 -11.11 33.20
N TYR A 152 4.71 -10.79 34.26
CA TYR A 152 5.12 -9.43 34.57
C TYR A 152 6.01 -8.85 33.45
N ASP A 153 7.01 -9.59 33.00
CA ASP A 153 7.93 -9.18 31.94
C ASP A 153 7.16 -8.92 30.63
N MET A 154 6.19 -9.78 30.28
CA MET A 154 5.33 -9.57 29.11
C MET A 154 4.46 -8.32 29.22
N ILE A 155 3.92 -8.01 30.40
CA ILE A 155 3.12 -6.79 30.63
C ILE A 155 4.01 -5.54 30.49
N GLU A 156 5.20 -5.56 31.08
CA GLU A 156 6.15 -4.44 31.02
C GLU A 156 6.68 -4.22 29.60
N GLU A 157 6.94 -5.29 28.85
CA GLU A 157 7.33 -5.22 27.45
C GLU A 157 6.23 -4.60 26.59
N VAL A 158 4.97 -5.03 26.75
CA VAL A 158 3.83 -4.44 26.02
C VAL A 158 3.64 -2.97 26.35
N GLU A 159 3.76 -2.56 27.61
CA GLU A 159 3.63 -1.16 28.01
C GLU A 159 4.78 -0.29 27.47
N ARG A 160 5.99 -0.84 27.43
CA ARG A 160 7.16 -0.16 26.87
C ARG A 160 7.09 -0.05 25.35
N GLU A 161 6.53 -1.05 24.67
CA GLU A 161 6.41 -1.08 23.21
C GLU A 161 5.18 -0.33 22.67
N ALA A 162 4.10 -0.22 23.44
CA ALA A 162 2.89 0.50 23.05
C ALA A 162 3.15 1.93 22.52
N PRO A 163 3.92 2.81 23.20
CA PRO A 163 4.22 4.14 22.68
C PRO A 163 5.08 4.11 21.42
N ASN A 164 5.99 3.13 21.29
CA ASN A 164 6.82 2.96 20.10
C ASN A 164 5.98 2.57 18.88
N ASN A 165 5.02 1.66 19.05
CA ASN A 165 4.11 1.24 17.98
C ASN A 165 3.21 2.39 17.51
N ALA A 166 2.70 3.21 18.44
CA ALA A 166 1.94 4.41 18.09
C ALA A 166 2.79 5.42 17.30
N TYR A 167 4.03 5.65 17.73
CA TYR A 167 4.97 6.52 17.03
C TYR A 167 5.23 6.05 15.59
N VAL A 168 5.44 4.75 15.39
CA VAL A 168 5.64 4.16 14.06
C VAL A 168 4.43 4.42 13.17
N ILE A 169 3.21 4.20 13.66
CA ILE A 169 1.97 4.47 12.89
C ILE A 169 1.89 5.95 12.49
N ILE A 170 2.22 6.88 13.39
CA ILE A 170 2.22 8.32 13.10
C ILE A 170 3.25 8.66 12.03
N VAL A 171 4.47 8.15 12.14
CA VAL A 171 5.54 8.39 11.15
C VAL A 171 5.14 7.88 9.77
N PHE A 172 4.61 6.65 9.69
CA PHE A 172 4.09 6.08 8.43
C PHE A 172 2.92 6.91 7.88
N GLY A 173 2.04 7.43 8.74
CA GLY A 173 0.96 8.32 8.35
C GLY A 173 1.46 9.64 7.74
N VAL A 174 2.41 10.30 8.41
CA VAL A 174 3.02 11.55 7.91
C VAL A 174 3.75 11.31 6.58
N LEU A 175 4.52 10.23 6.49
CA LEU A 175 5.21 9.86 5.25
C LEU A 175 4.21 9.58 4.11
N GLY A 176 3.10 8.90 4.41
CA GLY A 176 1.99 8.68 3.48
C GLY A 176 1.42 9.99 2.94
N VAL A 177 1.11 10.95 3.81
CA VAL A 177 0.60 12.28 3.42
C VAL A 177 1.60 13.01 2.51
N VAL A 178 2.88 13.01 2.86
CA VAL A 178 3.93 13.64 2.05
C VAL A 178 4.00 13.01 0.65
N LEU A 179 3.97 11.68 0.58
CA LEU A 179 3.99 10.95 -0.69
C LEU A 179 2.74 11.22 -1.53
N GLN A 180 1.54 11.30 -0.93
CA GLN A 180 0.29 11.62 -1.63
C GLN A 180 0.29 13.05 -2.19
N VAL A 181 0.75 14.03 -1.40
CA VAL A 181 0.90 15.42 -1.88
C VAL A 181 1.90 15.47 -3.04
N ALA A 182 3.04 14.79 -2.92
CA ALA A 182 4.03 14.73 -3.98
C ALA A 182 3.48 14.04 -5.25
N ALA A 183 2.77 12.93 -5.09
CA ALA A 183 2.12 12.19 -6.18
C ALA A 183 1.12 13.08 -6.95
N PHE A 184 0.26 13.78 -6.21
CA PHE A 184 -0.72 14.70 -6.79
C PHE A 184 -0.03 15.84 -7.56
N VAL A 185 0.95 16.50 -6.94
CA VAL A 185 1.68 17.62 -7.57
C VAL A 185 2.38 17.16 -8.84
N MET A 186 3.04 15.99 -8.81
CA MET A 186 3.74 15.46 -9.99
C MET A 186 2.76 15.04 -11.09
N ALA A 187 1.67 14.34 -10.75
CA ALA A 187 0.64 13.96 -11.72
C ALA A 187 0.02 15.19 -12.42
N ARG A 188 -0.27 16.26 -11.67
CA ARG A 188 -0.79 17.52 -12.23
C ARG A 188 0.22 18.23 -13.11
N ARG A 189 1.50 18.25 -12.71
CA ARG A 189 2.59 18.84 -13.52
C ARG A 189 2.78 18.08 -14.84
N LEU A 190 2.76 16.76 -14.81
CA LEU A 190 2.85 15.91 -16.00
C LEU A 190 1.61 16.09 -16.90
N ALA A 191 0.41 16.12 -16.34
CA ALA A 191 -0.84 16.32 -17.09
C ALA A 191 -0.91 17.69 -17.77
N ALA A 192 -0.52 18.76 -17.08
CA ALA A 192 -0.50 20.10 -17.63
C ALA A 192 0.49 20.24 -18.81
N ARG A 193 1.59 19.47 -18.78
CA ARG A 193 2.58 19.46 -19.86
C ARG A 193 2.14 18.61 -21.05
N ALA A 194 1.53 17.44 -20.83
CA ALA A 194 0.95 16.62 -21.89
C ALA A 194 -0.09 17.41 -22.72
N ARG A 195 -0.84 18.33 -22.08
CA ARG A 195 -1.76 19.25 -22.77
C ARG A 195 -1.07 20.36 -23.57
N ARG A 196 0.15 20.75 -23.21
CA ARG A 196 0.90 21.83 -23.89
C ARG A 196 1.75 21.32 -25.06
N ALA A 197 2.15 20.05 -25.05
CA ALA A 197 2.87 19.42 -26.15
C ALA A 197 2.18 19.54 -27.53
N PRO A 198 0.85 19.33 -27.67
CA PRO A 198 0.18 19.49 -28.97
C PRO A 198 0.13 20.95 -29.48
N ALA A 199 0.34 21.95 -28.62
CA ALA A 199 0.32 23.37 -29.03
C ALA A 199 1.67 23.88 -29.58
N CYS A 200 2.75 23.10 -29.47
CA CYS A 200 4.07 23.43 -30.01
C CYS A 200 4.47 22.57 -31.22
N ALA A 201 3.58 21.70 -31.71
CA ALA A 201 3.78 21.07 -33.01
C ALA A 201 3.56 22.14 -34.10
N PRO A 202 4.56 22.45 -34.94
CA PRO A 202 4.31 23.30 -36.11
C PRO A 202 3.22 22.61 -36.96
N PRO A 203 2.33 23.36 -37.62
CA PRO A 203 1.39 22.79 -38.57
C PRO A 203 2.20 22.18 -39.71
N GLU A 204 2.39 20.86 -39.65
CA GLU A 204 2.92 20.09 -40.75
C GLU A 204 1.88 20.18 -41.87
N LYS A 205 2.29 20.80 -42.98
CA LYS A 205 1.46 21.06 -44.13
C LYS A 205 0.83 19.75 -44.60
N GLU A 206 -0.49 19.64 -44.47
CA GLU A 206 -1.29 18.80 -45.36
C GLU A 206 -1.03 19.25 -46.80
N GLY A 207 -0.47 18.35 -47.61
CA GLY A 207 -0.11 18.61 -48.99
C GLY A 207 0.26 17.34 -49.72
N ALA A 208 -0.77 16.56 -50.04
CA ALA A 208 -0.92 15.71 -51.23
C ALA A 208 0.32 14.98 -51.77
N VAL A 209 0.33 13.64 -51.69
CA VAL A 209 0.52 12.78 -52.89
C VAL A 209 -0.25 11.47 -52.69
N CYS A 210 -1.27 11.32 -53.53
CA CYS A 210 -1.83 10.14 -54.17
C CYS A 210 -1.74 8.75 -53.53
N ALA A 211 -2.93 8.15 -53.43
CA ALA A 211 -3.20 6.72 -53.42
C ALA A 211 -2.42 5.96 -54.52
N VAL A 212 -1.81 4.84 -54.14
CA VAL A 212 -1.76 3.63 -54.97
C VAL A 212 -1.97 2.43 -54.04
N SER A 213 -3.09 1.75 -54.27
CA SER A 213 -3.34 0.38 -53.86
C SER A 213 -2.56 -0.53 -54.80
N ALA A 214 -1.74 -1.43 -54.26
CA ALA A 214 -1.32 -2.64 -54.95
C ALA A 214 -1.16 -3.73 -53.89
N ALA A 215 -2.12 -4.65 -53.89
CA ALA A 215 -1.88 -6.01 -53.46
C ALA A 215 -0.77 -6.59 -54.35
N ASP A 216 0.17 -7.31 -53.77
CA ASP A 216 0.69 -8.51 -54.40
C ASP A 216 1.14 -9.50 -53.31
N ASP A 217 0.64 -10.70 -53.53
CA ASP A 217 0.76 -11.97 -52.83
C ASP A 217 1.97 -12.67 -53.47
N ASP A 218 2.96 -13.12 -52.69
CA ASP A 218 3.96 -14.09 -53.17
C ASP A 218 4.63 -14.85 -52.01
N SER A 219 4.03 -16.02 -51.76
CA SER A 219 4.59 -17.34 -51.43
C SER A 219 6.09 -17.51 -51.07
N ASP A 220 6.28 -18.14 -49.90
CA ASP A 220 7.25 -19.19 -49.51
C ASP A 220 8.67 -19.22 -50.12
N CYS A 221 9.66 -18.96 -49.27
CA CYS A 221 10.96 -19.64 -49.31
C CYS A 221 11.28 -20.22 -47.93
N ASN A 222 11.20 -21.55 -47.85
CA ASN A 222 11.78 -22.40 -46.81
C ASN A 222 13.31 -22.22 -46.79
N ASP A 223 13.85 -21.70 -45.69
CA ASP A 223 15.23 -21.98 -45.27
C ASP A 223 15.19 -22.60 -43.87
N ALA A 224 15.05 -23.93 -43.88
CA ALA A 224 15.31 -24.78 -42.75
C ALA A 224 16.84 -24.95 -42.61
N GLU A 225 17.49 -24.14 -41.76
CA GLU A 225 18.72 -24.49 -41.01
C GLU A 225 19.27 -23.27 -40.27
N ARG A 226 18.70 -22.95 -39.11
CA ARG A 226 19.38 -22.18 -38.05
C ARG A 226 18.70 -22.47 -36.70
N PRO A 227 19.31 -23.28 -35.81
CA PRO A 227 18.71 -23.57 -34.51
C PRO A 227 18.73 -22.33 -33.59
N PRO A 228 17.66 -22.05 -32.83
CA PRO A 228 17.58 -20.89 -31.95
C PRO A 228 18.46 -21.06 -30.69
N PRO A 229 19.00 -19.97 -30.11
CA PRO A 229 19.88 -20.03 -28.94
C PRO A 229 19.16 -20.59 -27.70
N GLY A 230 19.62 -21.76 -27.26
CA GLY A 230 19.03 -22.58 -26.20
C GLY A 230 19.33 -22.12 -24.77
N TRP A 231 18.79 -20.98 -24.36
CA TRP A 231 18.85 -20.51 -22.96
C TRP A 231 17.44 -20.30 -22.39
N ARG A 232 16.77 -21.39 -22.01
CA ARG A 232 15.72 -21.48 -20.96
C ARG A 232 15.07 -22.86 -21.02
N LYS A 233 15.43 -23.77 -20.09
CA LYS A 233 14.60 -24.92 -19.63
C LYS A 233 15.26 -25.82 -18.56
N LYS A 234 16.06 -25.26 -17.63
CA LYS A 234 16.61 -26.05 -16.50
C LYS A 234 16.45 -25.45 -15.09
N ALA A 235 15.73 -24.33 -14.95
CA ALA A 235 15.47 -23.75 -13.62
C ALA A 235 14.14 -24.20 -12.96
N ASN A 236 13.24 -24.87 -13.70
CA ASN A 236 11.87 -25.13 -13.21
C ASN A 236 11.58 -26.57 -12.78
N LEU A 237 12.59 -27.41 -12.59
CA LEU A 237 12.41 -28.81 -12.14
C LEU A 237 13.11 -29.14 -10.80
N ARG A 238 13.73 -28.14 -10.14
CA ARG A 238 14.32 -28.31 -8.80
C ARG A 238 13.55 -27.60 -7.66
N MET A 239 12.41 -26.97 -7.96
CA MET A 239 11.58 -26.31 -6.94
C MET A 239 10.42 -27.18 -6.43
N TYR A 240 10.21 -28.37 -7.01
CA TYR A 240 9.20 -29.34 -6.54
C TYR A 240 9.76 -30.41 -5.59
N THR A 241 11.06 -30.44 -5.34
CA THR A 241 11.70 -31.42 -4.42
C THR A 241 12.04 -30.86 -3.04
N ILE A 242 11.69 -29.60 -2.73
CA ILE A 242 11.89 -29.01 -1.40
C ILE A 242 10.61 -29.12 -0.54
N LEU A 243 9.43 -29.27 -1.16
CA LEU A 243 8.15 -29.40 -0.45
C LEU A 243 7.86 -30.82 0.06
N ASP A 244 8.70 -31.80 -0.26
CA ASP A 244 8.54 -33.22 0.17
C ASP A 244 9.44 -33.59 1.37
N LYS A 245 10.00 -32.58 2.06
CA LYS A 245 10.82 -32.77 3.28
C LYS A 245 10.30 -32.00 4.50
N ILE A 246 9.08 -31.46 4.43
CA ILE A 246 8.46 -30.70 5.52
C ILE A 246 7.12 -31.32 5.99
N PHE A 247 6.71 -32.46 5.43
CA PHE A 247 5.64 -33.30 5.97
C PHE A 247 6.16 -34.69 6.30
#